data_AF-A0A7X8V979-F1
#
_entry.id   AF-A0A7X8V979-F1
#
_cell.length_a   1.000
_cell.length_b   1.000
_cell.length_c   1.000
_cell.angle_alpha   90.00
_cell.angle_beta   90.00
_cell.angle_gamma   90.00
#
_symmetry.space_group_name_H-M   'P 1'
#
loop_
_entity.id
_entity.type
_entity.pdbx_description
1 polymer ?
#
loop_
_entity_poly.entity_id
_entity_poly.type
_entity_poly.pdbx_seq_one_letter_code
_entity_poly.pdbx_strand_id
1 'polypeptide(L)' 'MSFLQNRDKFTTSLGVMTATLGSAVGLGNIWKFPYFTGQYGGAAFIVIYLICVVLAGVPVMV' A
#
# COMPACT_ATOMS: atom_id res chain seq x y z
N MET A 1 -32.05 26.68 -7.53
CA MET A 1 -31.73 25.28 -7.12
C MET A 1 -30.21 25.15 -7.04
N SER A 2 -29.60 25.64 -5.96
CA SER A 2 -28.15 25.70 -5.79
C SER A 2 -27.63 24.39 -5.20
N PHE A 3 -26.93 23.60 -6.02
CA PHE A 3 -26.23 22.36 -5.65
C PHE A 3 -24.95 22.62 -4.82
N LEU A 4 -25.03 23.48 -3.81
CA LEU A 4 -23.89 23.76 -2.92
C LEU A 4 -23.90 22.71 -1.80
N GLN A 5 -23.80 21.44 -2.18
CA GLN A 5 -23.59 20.36 -1.23
C GLN A 5 -22.14 20.49 -0.74
N ASN A 6 -22.00 20.90 0.53
CA ASN A 6 -20.73 20.88 1.24
C ASN A 6 -20.19 19.45 1.17
N ARG A 7 -19.14 19.22 0.37
CA ARG A 7 -18.50 17.91 0.28
C ARG A 7 -17.88 17.63 1.64
N ASP A 8 -18.36 16.60 2.34
CA ASP A 8 -17.73 16.11 3.56
C ASP A 8 -16.24 15.86 3.29
N LYS A 9 -15.41 16.77 3.78
CA LYS A 9 -13.95 16.62 3.75
C LYS A 9 -13.58 15.83 4.99
N PHE A 10 -12.69 14.85 4.84
CA PHE A 10 -12.13 14.14 5.98
C PHE A 10 -11.63 15.14 7.03
N THR A 11 -12.19 15.05 8.23
CA THR A 11 -11.98 16.02 9.32
C THR A 11 -10.50 16.14 9.75
N THR A 12 -9.73 15.08 9.53
CA THR A 12 -8.32 15.01 9.93
C THR A 12 -7.47 14.40 8.81
N SER A 13 -6.31 15.01 8.52
CA SER A 13 -5.31 14.45 7.59
C SER A 13 -4.89 13.03 7.97
N LEU A 14 -4.85 12.71 9.27
CA LEU A 14 -4.66 11.34 9.77
C LEU A 14 -5.77 10.39 9.32
N GLY A 15 -7.03 10.84 9.26
CA GLY A 15 -8.14 10.03 8.76
C GLY A 15 -7.99 9.70 7.27
N VAL A 16 -7.55 10.68 6.48
CA VAL A 16 -7.20 10.47 5.06
C VAL A 16 -6.04 9.50 4.93
N MET A 17 -4.96 9.71 5.70
CA MET A 17 -3.76 8.87 5.65
C MET A 17 -4.09 7.43 6.02
N THR A 18 -4.83 7.18 7.11
CA THR A 18 -5.22 5.83 7.53
C THR A 18 -6.17 5.16 6.53
N ALA A 19 -7.13 5.89 5.95
CA ALA A 19 -8.02 5.34 4.93
C ALA A 19 -7.24 4.94 3.66
N THR A 20 -6.29 5.78 3.23
CA THR A 20 -5.46 5.53 2.04
C THR A 20 -4.45 4.41 2.29
N LEU A 21 -3.80 4.39 3.45
CA LEU A 21 -2.87 3.34 3.87
C LEU A 21 -3.59 1.99 4.02
N GLY A 22 -4.81 1.97 4.58
CA GLY A 22 -5.61 0.76 4.68
C GLY A 22 -6.02 0.20 3.32
N SER A 23 -6.24 1.05 2.32
CA SER A 23 -6.48 0.62 0.94
C SER A 23 -5.20 0.18 0.22
N ALA A 24 -4.06 0.77 0.55
CA ALA A 24 -2.77 0.45 -0.07
C ALA A 24 -2.16 -0.85 0.46
N VAL A 25 -2.31 -1.12 1.76
CA VAL A 25 -1.73 -2.30 2.42
C VAL A 25 -2.80 -3.39 2.56
N GLY A 26 -3.02 -4.15 1.48
CA GLY A 26 -3.95 -5.29 1.46
C GLY A 26 -3.36 -6.59 2.02
N LEU A 27 -4.23 -7.49 2.52
CA LEU A 27 -3.94 -8.85 3.02
C LEU A 27 -2.94 -9.64 2.17
N GLY A 28 -2.94 -9.42 0.85
CA GLY A 28 -2.01 -10.04 -0.10
C GLY A 28 -0.54 -9.76 0.20
N ASN A 29 -0.19 -8.58 0.72
CA ASN A 29 1.19 -8.22 1.05
C ASN A 29 1.71 -8.94 2.29
N ILE A 30 0.83 -9.36 3.19
CA ILE A 30 1.18 -9.97 4.47
C ILE A 30 1.28 -11.51 4.35
N TRP A 31 0.54 -12.12 3.43
CA TRP A 31 0.50 -13.59 3.27
C TRP A 31 1.32 -14.12 2.09
N LYS A 32 1.37 -13.41 0.96
CA LYS A 32 2.16 -13.83 -0.21
C LYS A 32 3.67 -13.64 0.03
N PHE A 33 4.02 -12.57 0.75
CA PHE A 33 5.40 -12.22 1.06
C PHE A 33 6.15 -13.28 1.90
N PRO A 34 5.63 -13.78 3.04
CA PRO A 34 6.29 -14.82 3.81
C PRO A 34 6.33 -16.17 3.06
N TYR A 35 5.32 -16.48 2.25
CA TYR A 35 5.27 -17.74 1.50
C TYR A 35 6.38 -17.82 0.42
N PHE A 36 6.59 -16.74 -0.34
CA PHE A 36 7.67 -16.71 -1.33
C PHE A 36 9.06 -16.64 -0.68
N THR A 37 9.17 -15.90 0.43
CA THR A 37 10.41 -15.79 1.20
C THR A 37 10.84 -17.14 1.80
N GLY A 38 9.89 -17.96 2.28
CA GLY A 38 10.19 -19.27 2.83
C GLY A 38 10.65 -20.32 1.81
N GLN A 39 10.21 -20.23 0.56
CA GLN A 39 10.54 -21.22 -0.48
C GLN A 39 11.78 -20.86 -1.32
N TYR A 40 12.09 -19.58 -1.53
CA TYR A 40 13.11 -19.11 -2.47
C TYR A 40 14.37 -18.50 -1.81
N GLY A 41 14.73 -18.94 -0.60
CA GLY A 41 16.02 -18.58 0.02
C GLY A 41 15.98 -17.51 1.11
N GLY A 42 14.85 -17.32 1.79
CA GLY A 42 14.76 -16.55 3.03
C GLY A 42 15.15 -15.07 2.87
N ALA A 43 16.13 -14.62 3.64
CA ALA A 43 16.53 -13.21 3.73
C ALA A 43 16.99 -12.59 2.39
N ALA A 44 17.56 -13.37 1.47
CA ALA A 44 17.95 -12.87 0.15
C ALA A 44 16.72 -12.44 -0.67
N PHE A 45 15.62 -13.18 -0.57
CA PHE A 45 14.37 -12.87 -1.28
C PHE A 45 13.73 -11.56 -0.79
N ILE A 46 13.84 -11.26 0.51
CA ILE A 46 13.36 -10.00 1.11
C ILE A 46 14.05 -8.80 0.46
N VAL A 47 15.38 -8.87 0.26
CA VAL A 47 16.17 -7.77 -0.32
C VAL A 47 15.77 -7.52 -1.78
N ILE A 48 15.68 -8.58 -2.59
CA ILE A 48 15.24 -8.47 -3.99
C ILE A 48 13.80 -7.97 -4.08
N TYR A 49 12.91 -8.44 -3.20
CA TYR A 49 11.53 -7.99 -3.16
C TYR A 49 11.43 -6.50 -2.82
N LEU A 50 12.20 -6.01 -1.84
CA LEU A 50 12.19 -4.59 -1.46
C LEU A 50 12.69 -3.72 -2.62
N ILE A 51 13.73 -4.17 -3.32
CA ILE A 51 14.23 -3.52 -4.54
C ILE A 51 13.15 -3.48 -5.63
N CYS A 52 12.47 -4.60 -5.90
CA CYS A 52 11.38 -4.66 -6.87
C CYS A 52 10.15 -3.82 -6.45
N VAL A 53 9.83 -3.75 -5.16
CA VAL A 53 8.75 -2.89 -4.65
C VAL A 53 9.11 -1.42 -4.81
N VAL A 54 10.37 -1.03 -4.59
CA VAL A 54 10.80 0.35 -4.86
C VAL A 54 10.82 0.63 -6.36
N LEU A 55 11.35 -0.30 -7.18
CA LEU A 55 11.48 -0.11 -8.62
C LEU A 55 10.17 -0.22 -9.39
N ALA A 56 9.23 -1.07 -8.98
CA ALA A 56 7.97 -1.29 -9.67
C ALA A 56 6.78 -0.65 -8.92
N GLY A 57 6.84 -0.60 -7.59
CA GLY A 57 5.79 0.01 -6.77
C GLY A 57 5.80 1.54 -6.82
N VAL A 58 6.97 2.19 -6.85
CA VAL A 58 7.05 3.67 -6.99
C VAL A 58 6.52 4.14 -8.35
N PRO A 59 6.92 3.58 -9.51
CA PRO A 59 6.40 4.03 -10.80
C PRO A 59 4.95 3.62 -11.07
N VAL A 60 4.40 2.63 -10.36
CA VAL A 60 2.97 2.31 -10.43
C VAL A 60 2.13 3.30 -9.61
N MET A 61 2.72 3.90 -8.57
CA MET A 61 2.03 4.80 -7.66
C MET A 61 2.10 6.28 -8.09
N VAL A 62 3.07 6.65 -8.94
CA VAL A 62 3.18 7.97 -9.58
C VAL A 62 2.30 8.06 -10.83
#